data_AF-A0A0C2ZQI3-F1
#
_entry.id   AF-A0A0C2ZQI3-F1
#
_cell.length_a   1.000
_cell.length_b   1.000
_cell.length_c   1.000
_cell.angle_alpha   90.00
_cell.angle_beta   90.00
_cell.angle_gamma   90.00
#
_symmetry.space_group_name_H-M   'P 1'
#
loop_
_entity.id
_entity.type
_entity.pdbx_description
1 polymer ?
#
loop_
_entity_poly.entity_id
_entity_poly.type
_entity_poly.pdbx_seq_one_letter_code
_entity_poly.pdbx_strand_id
1 'polypeptide(L)'
;MSSMLKLLSLLTLLNSTLFAISDAQMVEFVQAQLKKNPSVLLNEVKVRESFPLEDDKSWRVFIVDMKGQVKQQTGARDFESQDILFANNKLIAPELLDAKTGQSIKNAISPLIKEEFYRKANLIMGNPDAKHKLVLFSDPLCPFCTRLVPGLIDEIRKHPKTYALYYYHFPLLQIHPASKTVVKAMSAAIAKGKKDVVYLTYKAQFDAAETNEKKVLTQFNKALDMELTMAEINDAAILAHIEEDKKVASQMLINSTPTLFLDGKKDPTREAYKSVKRID
;
A
#
# COMPACT_ATOMS: atom_id res chain seq x y z
N MET A 1 35.00 -46.32 34.31
CA MET A 1 34.40 -47.03 33.16
C MET A 1 33.03 -46.44 32.88
N SER A 2 32.91 -45.79 31.72
CA SER A 2 31.73 -45.65 30.84
C SER A 2 30.44 -45.09 31.46
N SER A 3 30.01 -43.85 31.20
CA SER A 3 29.55 -43.34 29.89
C SER A 3 28.55 -44.25 29.18
N MET A 4 27.35 -44.40 29.73
CA MET A 4 26.21 -44.84 28.92
C MET A 4 24.92 -44.11 29.32
N LEU A 5 24.48 -43.26 28.38
CA LEU A 5 23.09 -42.89 28.12
C LEU A 5 22.40 -41.95 29.12
N LYS A 6 22.93 -40.73 29.26
CA LYS A 6 22.10 -39.52 29.42
C LYS A 6 21.58 -39.02 28.06
N LEU A 7 20.91 -39.89 27.31
CA LEU A 7 20.39 -39.57 26.00
C LEU A 7 18.96 -40.12 25.85
N LEU A 8 18.01 -39.52 26.56
CA LEU A 8 16.59 -39.75 26.29
C LEU A 8 15.87 -38.43 26.05
N SER A 9 15.68 -38.19 24.76
CA SER A 9 14.59 -37.43 24.14
C SER A 9 14.41 -35.97 24.55
N LEU A 10 15.28 -35.11 24.01
CA LEU A 10 14.85 -33.83 23.48
C LEU A 10 13.79 -34.11 22.40
N LEU A 11 12.51 -34.22 22.77
CA LEU A 11 11.41 -34.15 21.81
C LEU A 11 11.41 -32.73 21.25
N THR A 12 12.20 -32.51 20.22
CA THR A 12 11.95 -31.42 19.29
C THR A 12 10.54 -31.66 18.75
N LEU A 13 9.60 -30.82 19.17
CA LEU A 13 8.38 -30.56 18.42
C LEU A 13 8.78 -29.98 17.06
N LEU A 14 9.31 -30.82 16.18
CA LEU A 14 9.20 -30.65 14.73
C LEU A 14 7.72 -30.87 14.42
N ASN A 15 6.90 -29.87 14.74
CA ASN A 15 5.58 -29.77 14.15
C ASN A 15 5.80 -29.77 12.63
N SER A 16 5.32 -30.83 12.01
CA SER A 16 5.48 -31.19 10.62
C SER A 16 5.15 -30.02 9.69
N THR A 17 6.16 -29.27 9.25
CA THR A 17 6.14 -28.47 8.02
C THR A 17 6.47 -29.31 6.79
N LEU A 18 6.32 -30.65 6.89
CA LEU A 18 6.98 -31.60 5.99
C LEU A 18 6.47 -31.62 4.53
N PHE A 19 5.49 -30.81 4.16
CA PHE A 19 4.94 -30.80 2.80
C PHE A 19 4.58 -29.42 2.23
N ALA A 20 4.87 -28.33 2.93
CA ALA A 20 4.58 -27.00 2.39
C ALA A 20 5.61 -26.61 1.33
N ILE A 21 5.17 -26.04 0.20
CA ILE A 21 6.07 -25.45 -0.81
C ILE A 21 6.97 -24.43 -0.11
N SER A 22 8.28 -24.58 -0.27
CA SER A 22 9.29 -23.69 0.29
C SER A 22 9.47 -22.42 -0.54
N ASP A 23 10.08 -21.39 0.06
CA ASP A 23 10.41 -20.15 -0.64
C ASP A 23 11.30 -20.41 -1.87
N ALA A 24 12.26 -21.34 -1.75
CA ALA A 24 13.13 -21.72 -2.87
C ALA A 24 12.34 -22.35 -4.03
N GLN A 25 11.43 -23.29 -3.73
CA GLN A 25 10.56 -23.90 -4.73
C GLN A 25 9.62 -22.87 -5.38
N MET A 26 9.15 -21.86 -4.62
CA MET A 26 8.36 -20.76 -5.16
C MET A 26 9.18 -19.91 -6.13
N VAL A 27 10.42 -19.57 -5.77
CA VAL A 27 11.34 -18.84 -6.68
C VAL A 27 11.56 -19.63 -7.96
N GLU A 28 11.88 -20.92 -7.86
CA GLU A 28 12.08 -21.81 -9.02
C GLU A 28 10.84 -21.84 -9.91
N PHE A 29 9.65 -21.97 -9.32
CA PHE A 29 8.38 -21.95 -10.05
C PHE A 29 8.20 -20.63 -10.82
N VAL A 30 8.36 -19.48 -10.16
CA VAL A 30 8.17 -18.17 -10.78
C VAL A 30 9.19 -17.94 -11.89
N GLN A 31 10.46 -18.28 -11.66
CA GLN A 31 11.50 -18.21 -12.69
C GLN A 31 11.13 -19.08 -13.91
N ALA A 32 10.64 -20.30 -13.68
CA ALA A 32 10.21 -21.19 -14.75
C ALA A 32 9.01 -20.63 -15.54
N GLN A 33 8.04 -19.97 -14.88
CA GLN A 33 6.91 -19.34 -15.57
C GLN A 33 7.36 -18.14 -16.41
N LEU A 34 8.21 -17.26 -15.87
CA LEU A 34 8.67 -16.06 -16.58
C LEU A 34 9.53 -16.40 -17.80
N LYS A 35 10.39 -17.42 -17.69
CA LYS A 35 11.24 -17.91 -18.80
C LYS A 35 10.44 -18.47 -19.98
N LYS A 36 9.15 -18.78 -19.82
CA LYS A 36 8.27 -19.16 -20.95
C LYS A 36 8.03 -18.01 -21.92
N ASN A 37 8.20 -16.76 -21.47
CA ASN A 37 8.11 -15.59 -22.34
C ASN A 37 9.53 -15.20 -22.81
N PRO A 38 9.90 -15.42 -24.09
CA PRO A 38 11.25 -15.14 -24.60
C PRO A 38 11.61 -13.64 -24.63
N SER A 39 10.61 -12.77 -24.47
CA SER A 39 10.81 -11.33 -24.32
C SER A 39 11.25 -10.94 -22.91
N VAL A 40 11.11 -11.81 -21.91
CA VAL A 40 11.50 -11.50 -20.52
C VAL A 40 12.93 -11.98 -20.28
N LEU A 41 13.79 -11.04 -19.90
CA LEU A 41 15.12 -11.28 -19.35
C LEU A 41 15.03 -11.09 -17.83
N LEU A 42 15.10 -12.18 -17.09
CA LEU A 42 14.90 -12.17 -15.65
C LEU A 42 16.22 -11.90 -14.93
N ASN A 43 16.25 -10.86 -14.09
CA ASN A 43 17.45 -10.50 -13.32
C ASN A 43 17.37 -11.07 -11.90
N GLU A 44 16.23 -10.90 -11.24
CA GLU A 44 16.03 -11.31 -9.85
C GLU A 44 14.60 -11.81 -9.63
N VAL A 45 14.46 -12.90 -8.88
CA VAL A 45 13.20 -13.32 -8.25
C VAL A 45 13.51 -13.69 -6.82
N LYS A 46 12.76 -13.12 -5.88
CA LYS A 46 12.88 -13.43 -4.46
C LYS A 46 11.51 -13.48 -3.80
N VAL A 47 11.34 -14.41 -2.87
CA VAL A 47 10.24 -14.34 -1.91
C VAL A 47 10.64 -13.30 -0.87
N ARG A 48 9.89 -12.20 -0.80
CA ARG A 48 10.06 -11.16 0.22
C ARG A 48 9.58 -11.65 1.58
N GLU A 49 8.41 -12.26 1.59
CA GLU A 49 7.75 -12.74 2.81
C GLU A 49 6.83 -13.91 2.43
N SER A 50 6.74 -14.89 3.33
CA SER A 50 5.76 -15.96 3.20
C SER A 50 5.16 -16.34 4.56
N PHE A 51 3.85 -16.55 4.60
CA PHE A 51 3.09 -16.80 5.82
C PHE A 51 1.85 -17.66 5.55
N PRO A 52 1.32 -18.40 6.54
CA PRO A 52 0.06 -19.13 6.36
C PRO A 52 -1.11 -18.16 6.14
N LEU A 53 -2.04 -18.52 5.25
CA LEU A 53 -3.28 -17.77 5.07
C LEU A 53 -4.13 -17.85 6.35
N GLU A 54 -4.64 -16.72 6.82
CA GLU A 54 -5.30 -16.60 8.14
C GLU A 54 -6.54 -17.49 8.26
N ASP A 55 -7.41 -17.45 7.25
CA ASP A 55 -8.68 -18.20 7.22
C ASP A 55 -8.52 -19.68 6.83
N ASP A 56 -7.44 -20.05 6.14
CA ASP A 56 -7.16 -21.42 5.74
C ASP A 56 -5.64 -21.68 5.74
N LYS A 57 -5.15 -22.19 6.87
CA LYS A 57 -3.73 -22.48 7.11
C LYS A 57 -3.18 -23.61 6.23
N SER A 58 -4.02 -24.32 5.46
CA SER A 58 -3.54 -25.27 4.44
C SER A 58 -2.91 -24.56 3.24
N TRP A 59 -3.21 -23.27 3.06
CA TRP A 59 -2.57 -22.40 2.10
C TRP A 59 -1.53 -21.49 2.76
N ARG A 60 -0.49 -21.19 2.01
CA ARG A 60 0.53 -20.18 2.30
C ARG A 60 0.47 -19.09 1.25
N VAL A 61 0.69 -17.88 1.71
CA VAL A 61 0.85 -16.68 0.90
C VAL A 61 2.34 -16.45 0.68
N PHE A 62 2.72 -16.09 -0.55
CA PHE A 62 4.07 -15.70 -0.93
C PHE A 62 4.00 -14.35 -1.60
N ILE A 63 4.69 -13.37 -1.02
CA ILE A 63 4.93 -12.08 -1.68
C ILE A 63 6.24 -12.21 -2.43
N VAL A 64 6.17 -12.17 -3.76
CA VAL A 64 7.32 -12.39 -4.64
C VAL A 64 7.68 -11.08 -5.33
N ASP A 65 8.94 -10.68 -5.18
CA ASP A 65 9.52 -9.56 -5.91
C ASP A 65 10.23 -10.08 -7.16
N MET A 66 10.01 -9.41 -8.29
CA MET A 66 10.57 -9.76 -9.58
C MET A 66 11.20 -8.52 -10.21
N LYS A 67 12.45 -8.65 -10.66
CA LYS A 67 13.15 -7.62 -11.43
C LYS A 67 13.71 -8.21 -12.70
N GLY A 68 13.64 -7.45 -13.78
CA GLY A 68 14.19 -7.89 -15.05
C GLY A 68 14.02 -6.85 -16.14
N GLN A 69 14.14 -7.30 -17.37
CA GLN A 69 13.95 -6.52 -18.57
C GLN A 69 12.93 -7.20 -19.47
N VAL A 70 12.10 -6.39 -20.13
CA VAL A 70 11.25 -6.86 -21.22
C VAL A 70 11.81 -6.31 -22.53
N LYS A 71 12.15 -7.21 -23.46
CA LYS A 71 12.51 -6.87 -24.84
C LYS A 71 11.33 -6.22 -25.53
N GLN A 72 11.61 -5.11 -26.19
CA GLN A 72 10.69 -4.35 -27.01
C GLN A 72 11.31 -4.13 -28.39
N GLN A 73 10.51 -3.65 -29.35
CA GLN A 73 11.01 -3.38 -30.71
C GLN A 73 12.17 -2.37 -30.72
N THR A 74 12.21 -1.45 -29.76
CA THR A 74 13.19 -0.35 -29.68
C THR A 74 14.24 -0.54 -28.58
N GLY A 75 14.43 -1.76 -28.05
CA GLY A 75 15.42 -2.06 -27.03
C GLY A 75 14.89 -2.95 -25.90
N ALA A 76 15.37 -2.73 -24.68
CA ALA A 76 14.90 -3.42 -23.48
C ALA A 76 14.43 -2.40 -22.45
N ARG A 77 13.32 -2.70 -21.76
CA ARG A 77 12.78 -1.87 -20.69
C ARG A 77 12.87 -2.62 -19.37
N ASP A 78 13.51 -2.00 -18.37
CA ASP A 78 13.53 -2.53 -17.02
C ASP A 78 12.11 -2.59 -16.43
N PHE A 79 11.83 -3.63 -15.67
CA PHE A 79 10.63 -3.75 -14.84
C PHE A 79 11.02 -4.21 -13.44
N GLU A 80 10.29 -3.66 -12.48
CA GLU A 80 10.21 -4.16 -11.12
C GLU A 80 8.73 -4.37 -10.81
N SER A 81 8.39 -5.59 -10.43
CA SER A 81 7.01 -6.01 -10.18
C SER A 81 6.95 -6.90 -8.95
N GLN A 82 5.77 -6.94 -8.33
CA GLN A 82 5.50 -7.70 -7.13
C GLN A 82 4.20 -8.46 -7.36
N ASP A 83 4.15 -9.71 -6.95
CA ASP A 83 2.92 -10.51 -7.02
C ASP A 83 2.73 -11.31 -5.73
N ILE A 84 1.47 -11.63 -5.46
CA ILE A 84 1.07 -12.51 -4.38
C ILE A 84 0.73 -13.85 -5.03
N LEU A 85 1.38 -14.92 -4.60
CA LEU A 85 1.06 -16.28 -5.00
C LEU A 85 0.60 -17.09 -3.80
N PHE A 86 -0.28 -18.04 -4.05
CA PHE A 86 -0.76 -18.96 -3.04
C PHE A 86 -0.20 -20.34 -3.31
N ALA A 87 0.19 -21.04 -2.27
CA ALA A 87 0.55 -22.45 -2.40
C ALA A 87 0.01 -23.29 -1.26
N ASN A 88 -0.41 -24.49 -1.60
CA ASN A 88 -0.59 -25.56 -0.62
C ASN A 88 0.47 -26.65 -0.88
N ASN A 89 0.31 -27.84 -0.29
CA ASN A 89 1.30 -28.90 -0.38
C ASN A 89 1.53 -29.46 -1.81
N LYS A 90 0.66 -29.14 -2.78
CA LYS A 90 0.70 -29.72 -4.13
C LYS A 90 0.51 -28.70 -5.25
N LEU A 91 -0.14 -27.58 -4.97
CA LEU A 91 -0.60 -26.63 -5.96
C LEU A 91 -0.04 -25.25 -5.67
N ILE A 92 0.31 -24.53 -6.74
CA ILE A 92 0.52 -23.09 -6.72
C ILE A 92 -0.63 -22.46 -7.50
N ALA A 93 -1.35 -21.56 -6.84
CA ALA A 93 -2.45 -20.81 -7.42
C ALA A 93 -2.06 -19.34 -7.55
N PRO A 94 -2.16 -18.75 -8.76
CA PRO A 94 -1.93 -17.32 -8.93
C PRO A 94 -3.06 -16.48 -8.36
N GLU A 95 -4.20 -17.09 -8.03
CA GLU A 95 -5.37 -16.41 -7.50
C GLU A 95 -6.19 -17.36 -6.63
N LEU A 96 -6.72 -16.85 -5.53
CA LEU A 96 -7.76 -17.50 -4.74
C LEU A 96 -8.94 -16.52 -4.62
N LEU A 97 -10.13 -17.00 -4.93
CA LEU A 97 -11.36 -16.22 -4.84
C LEU A 97 -12.18 -16.68 -3.65
N ASP A 98 -12.69 -15.74 -2.87
CA ASP A 98 -13.70 -16.02 -1.87
C ASP A 98 -14.98 -16.51 -2.57
N ALA A 99 -15.44 -17.71 -2.22
CA ALA A 99 -16.53 -18.38 -2.92
C ALA A 99 -17.89 -17.67 -2.75
N LYS A 100 -18.06 -16.83 -1.73
CA LYS A 100 -19.34 -16.14 -1.45
C LYS A 100 -19.43 -14.80 -2.17
N THR A 101 -18.32 -14.08 -2.21
CA THR A 101 -18.24 -12.71 -2.71
C THR A 101 -17.65 -12.62 -4.12
N GLY A 102 -16.95 -13.67 -4.57
CA GLY A 102 -16.18 -13.69 -5.81
C GLY A 102 -14.94 -12.79 -5.79
N GLN A 103 -14.60 -12.20 -4.64
CA GLN A 103 -13.47 -11.28 -4.52
C GLN A 103 -12.17 -12.05 -4.36
N SER A 104 -11.10 -11.53 -4.98
CA SER A 104 -9.76 -12.04 -4.76
C SER A 104 -9.31 -11.87 -3.31
N ILE A 105 -8.75 -12.94 -2.73
CA ILE A 105 -8.13 -12.93 -1.41
C ILE A 105 -6.91 -11.98 -1.39
N LYS A 106 -6.24 -11.74 -2.53
CA LYS A 106 -5.14 -10.77 -2.62
C LYS A 106 -5.55 -9.37 -2.18
N ASN A 107 -6.82 -9.01 -2.34
CA ASN A 107 -7.31 -7.69 -1.95
C ASN A 107 -7.19 -7.46 -0.44
N ALA A 108 -7.23 -8.52 0.38
CA ALA A 108 -7.04 -8.44 1.82
C ALA A 108 -5.57 -8.57 2.25
N ILE A 109 -4.70 -9.03 1.35
CA ILE A 109 -3.28 -9.28 1.64
C ILE A 109 -2.47 -8.01 1.42
N SER A 110 -1.71 -7.65 2.45
CA SER A 110 -0.67 -6.64 2.42
C SER A 110 0.25 -6.89 3.62
N PRO A 111 1.53 -6.52 3.55
CA PRO A 111 2.38 -6.49 4.74
C PRO A 111 1.73 -5.67 5.87
N LEU A 112 2.18 -5.89 7.10
CA LEU A 112 1.78 -5.02 8.20
C LEU A 112 2.46 -3.65 8.06
N ILE A 113 1.72 -2.57 8.32
CA ILE A 113 2.31 -1.24 8.48
C ILE A 113 3.21 -1.30 9.72
N LYS A 114 4.50 -1.03 9.51
CA LYS A 114 5.51 -0.97 10.57
C LYS A 114 5.66 0.45 11.10
N GLU A 115 6.32 0.59 12.25
CA GLU A 115 6.48 1.89 12.92
C GLU A 115 7.16 2.95 12.06
N GLU A 116 8.10 2.57 11.18
CA GLU A 116 8.76 3.50 10.25
C GLU A 116 7.81 4.19 9.26
N PHE A 117 6.61 3.65 9.05
CA PHE A 117 5.58 4.22 8.18
C PHE A 117 4.58 5.13 8.91
N TYR A 118 4.70 5.29 10.23
CA TYR A 118 3.93 6.31 10.98
C TYR A 118 4.69 7.64 11.04
N ARG A 119 5.01 8.20 9.86
CA ARG A 119 5.86 9.40 9.74
C ARG A 119 5.12 10.67 10.11
N LYS A 120 5.77 11.56 10.86
CA LYS A 120 5.23 12.89 11.22
C LYS A 120 4.80 13.71 10.00
N ALA A 121 5.53 13.61 8.89
CA ALA A 121 5.22 14.30 7.64
C ALA A 121 3.87 13.86 7.02
N ASN A 122 3.41 12.64 7.32
CA ASN A 122 2.15 12.09 6.81
C ASN A 122 1.00 12.21 7.82
N LEU A 123 1.27 12.61 9.07
CA LEU A 123 0.22 12.79 10.08
C LEU A 123 -0.61 14.04 9.76
N ILE A 124 -1.89 13.86 9.43
CA ILE A 124 -2.77 14.96 9.02
C ILE A 124 -3.90 15.27 10.01
N MET A 125 -4.22 14.36 10.94
CA MET A 125 -5.29 14.53 11.92
C MET A 125 -5.08 13.62 13.14
N GLY A 126 -5.56 14.05 14.30
CA GLY A 126 -5.52 13.26 15.53
C GLY A 126 -4.20 13.40 16.32
N ASN A 127 -4.03 12.55 17.33
CA ASN A 127 -2.85 12.54 18.20
C ASN A 127 -1.86 11.46 17.74
N PRO A 128 -0.56 11.76 17.49
CA PRO A 128 0.43 10.73 17.13
C PRO A 128 0.56 9.59 18.15
N ASP A 129 0.27 9.87 19.43
CA ASP A 129 0.31 8.91 20.53
C ASP A 129 -1.05 8.22 20.78
N ALA A 130 -2.01 8.43 19.89
CA ALA A 130 -3.30 7.78 19.97
C ALA A 130 -3.16 6.26 19.91
N LYS A 131 -4.05 5.57 20.64
CA LYS A 131 -4.06 4.10 20.70
C LYS A 131 -4.25 3.48 19.32
N HIS A 132 -5.13 4.05 18.50
CA HIS A 132 -5.45 3.53 17.18
C HIS A 132 -4.83 4.37 16.08
N LYS A 133 -4.00 3.76 15.23
CA LYS A 133 -3.31 4.45 14.13
C LYS A 133 -3.88 3.98 12.80
N LEU A 134 -4.32 4.94 11.98
CA LEU A 134 -4.80 4.69 10.64
C LEU A 134 -3.78 5.14 9.60
N VAL A 135 -3.58 4.32 8.56
CA VAL A 135 -2.86 4.72 7.35
C VAL A 135 -3.79 4.65 6.16
N LEU A 136 -3.89 5.76 5.43
CA LEU A 136 -4.72 5.90 4.25
C LEU A 136 -3.85 6.18 3.03
N PHE A 137 -3.87 5.27 2.05
CA PHE A 137 -3.37 5.53 0.70
C PHE A 137 -4.52 5.99 -0.18
N SER A 138 -4.39 7.18 -0.77
CA SER A 138 -5.53 7.81 -1.43
C SER A 138 -5.14 8.75 -2.57
N ASP A 139 -6.06 8.84 -3.52
CA ASP A 139 -6.01 9.73 -4.66
C ASP A 139 -7.10 10.81 -4.50
N PRO A 140 -6.77 12.11 -4.48
CA PRO A 140 -7.75 13.19 -4.31
C PRO A 140 -8.84 13.22 -5.37
N LEU A 141 -8.61 12.62 -6.56
CA LEU A 141 -9.56 12.64 -7.67
C LEU A 141 -10.30 11.32 -7.87
N CYS A 142 -10.00 10.30 -7.04
CA CYS A 142 -10.72 9.04 -7.09
C CYS A 142 -12.14 9.20 -6.47
N PRO A 143 -13.22 8.86 -7.19
CA PRO A 143 -14.59 9.02 -6.69
C PRO A 143 -14.89 8.25 -5.39
N PHE A 144 -14.24 7.11 -5.15
CA PHE A 144 -14.40 6.38 -3.89
C PHE A 144 -13.70 7.10 -2.73
N CYS A 145 -12.57 7.75 -2.99
CA CYS A 145 -11.84 8.51 -1.99
C CYS A 145 -12.59 9.79 -1.61
N THR A 146 -13.16 10.51 -2.59
CA THR A 146 -13.96 11.73 -2.31
C THR A 146 -15.18 11.46 -1.44
N ARG A 147 -15.75 10.24 -1.48
CA ARG A 147 -16.84 9.83 -0.58
C ARG A 147 -16.34 9.41 0.82
N LEU A 148 -15.18 8.76 0.93
CA LEU A 148 -14.67 8.23 2.19
C LEU A 148 -13.97 9.30 3.05
N VAL A 149 -13.03 10.04 2.45
CA VAL A 149 -12.02 10.80 3.20
C VAL A 149 -12.60 11.93 4.06
N PRO A 150 -13.57 12.74 3.60
CA PRO A 150 -14.16 13.78 4.45
C PRO A 150 -14.78 13.21 5.74
N GLY A 151 -15.56 12.12 5.63
CA GLY A 151 -16.20 11.47 6.77
C GLY A 151 -15.20 10.85 7.75
N LEU A 152 -14.14 10.22 7.22
CA LEU A 152 -13.06 9.68 8.04
C LEU A 152 -12.36 10.79 8.84
N ILE A 153 -12.00 11.90 8.19
CA ILE A 153 -11.37 13.04 8.85
C ILE A 153 -12.30 13.63 9.92
N ASP A 154 -13.60 13.76 9.63
CA ASP A 154 -14.57 14.30 10.58
C ASP A 154 -14.71 13.41 11.84
N GLU A 155 -14.68 12.08 11.70
CA GLU A 155 -14.68 11.16 12.84
C GLU A 155 -13.42 11.32 13.71
N ILE A 156 -12.25 11.35 13.08
CA ILE A 156 -10.97 11.45 13.79
C ILE A 156 -10.85 12.80 14.50
N ARG A 157 -11.35 13.88 13.87
CA ARG A 157 -11.41 15.20 14.47
C ARG A 157 -12.28 15.24 15.73
N LYS A 158 -13.37 14.45 15.79
CA LYS A 158 -14.23 14.31 16.98
C LYS A 158 -13.59 13.47 18.08
N HIS A 159 -12.71 12.54 17.72
CA HIS A 159 -12.06 11.60 18.64
C HIS A 159 -10.52 11.63 18.55
N PRO A 160 -9.87 12.79 18.75
CA PRO A 160 -8.44 12.96 18.46
C PRO A 160 -7.53 12.19 19.42
N LYS A 161 -8.01 11.82 20.61
CA LYS A 161 -7.27 10.94 21.55
C LYS A 161 -7.36 9.47 21.16
N THR A 162 -8.39 9.10 20.40
CA THR A 162 -8.60 7.71 19.97
C THR A 162 -7.74 7.39 18.76
N TYR A 163 -7.61 8.35 17.83
CA TYR A 163 -7.08 8.09 16.50
C TYR A 163 -5.90 9.00 16.11
N ALA A 164 -5.01 8.45 15.30
CA ALA A 164 -4.04 9.18 14.49
C ALA A 164 -4.27 8.84 13.00
N LEU A 165 -4.38 9.82 12.11
CA LEU A 165 -4.50 9.60 10.67
C LEU A 165 -3.23 9.97 9.93
N TYR A 166 -2.59 8.97 9.34
CA TYR A 166 -1.47 9.13 8.43
C TYR A 166 -1.96 8.98 6.99
N TYR A 167 -1.69 10.00 6.17
CA TYR A 167 -2.14 10.08 4.79
C TYR A 167 -0.95 9.95 3.83
N TYR A 168 -1.11 9.08 2.84
CA TYR A 168 -0.13 8.80 1.80
C TYR A 168 -0.73 9.10 0.42
N HIS A 169 -0.03 9.92 -0.35
CA HIS A 169 -0.40 10.21 -1.73
C HIS A 169 -0.25 8.97 -2.61
N PHE A 170 -1.33 8.56 -3.28
CA PHE A 170 -1.27 7.48 -4.27
C PHE A 170 -2.09 7.86 -5.53
N PRO A 171 -1.63 8.86 -6.31
CA PRO A 171 -2.37 9.34 -7.47
C PRO A 171 -2.39 8.30 -8.60
N LEU A 172 -3.57 7.93 -9.08
CA LEU A 172 -3.76 6.92 -10.13
C LEU A 172 -3.64 7.58 -11.52
N LEU A 173 -2.43 8.01 -11.88
CA LEU A 173 -2.15 8.89 -13.01
C LEU A 173 -2.63 8.40 -14.39
N GLN A 174 -2.84 7.09 -14.55
CA GLN A 174 -3.38 6.52 -15.79
C GLN A 174 -4.85 6.90 -16.03
N ILE A 175 -5.62 7.11 -14.96
CA ILE A 175 -7.05 7.41 -15.02
C ILE A 175 -7.38 8.80 -14.47
N HIS A 176 -6.53 9.36 -13.60
CA HIS A 176 -6.65 10.72 -13.07
C HIS A 176 -5.34 11.51 -13.29
N PRO A 177 -5.01 11.91 -14.53
CA PRO A 177 -3.79 12.65 -14.81
C PRO A 177 -3.67 13.96 -14.00
N ALA A 178 -4.78 14.65 -13.73
CA ALA A 178 -4.79 15.88 -12.94
C ALA A 178 -4.30 15.66 -11.49
N SER A 179 -4.43 14.43 -10.95
CA SER A 179 -3.99 14.11 -9.59
C SER A 179 -2.52 14.40 -9.38
N LYS A 180 -1.68 14.28 -10.42
CA LYS A 180 -0.25 14.67 -10.36
C LYS A 180 -0.07 16.09 -9.84
N THR A 181 -0.83 17.03 -10.37
CA THR A 181 -0.71 18.45 -10.00
C THR A 181 -1.40 18.72 -8.66
N VAL A 182 -2.56 18.09 -8.42
CA VAL A 182 -3.30 18.26 -7.17
C VAL A 182 -2.47 17.80 -5.97
N VAL A 183 -1.81 16.64 -6.02
CA VAL A 183 -1.00 16.16 -4.87
C VAL A 183 0.23 17.04 -4.61
N LYS A 184 0.84 17.59 -5.66
CA LYS A 184 1.93 18.58 -5.53
C LYS A 184 1.43 19.86 -4.87
N ALA A 185 0.28 20.36 -5.30
CA ALA A 185 -0.33 21.57 -4.75
C ALA A 185 -0.79 21.38 -3.29
N MET A 186 -1.31 20.19 -2.95
CA MET A 186 -1.61 19.81 -1.57
C MET A 186 -0.35 19.88 -0.69
N SER A 187 0.74 19.24 -1.14
CA SER A 187 2.02 19.24 -0.42
C SER A 187 2.59 20.64 -0.25
N ALA A 188 2.51 21.48 -1.29
CA ALA A 188 2.94 22.88 -1.23
C ALA A 188 2.10 23.71 -0.24
N ALA A 189 0.78 23.53 -0.23
CA ALA A 189 -0.10 24.22 0.69
C ALA A 189 0.16 23.81 2.14
N ILE A 190 0.41 22.51 2.39
CA ILE A 190 0.82 22.01 3.72
C ILE A 190 2.15 22.62 4.15
N ALA A 191 3.14 22.66 3.25
CA ALA A 191 4.45 23.27 3.53
C ALA A 191 4.35 24.78 3.86
N LYS A 192 3.37 25.48 3.26
CA LYS A 192 3.03 26.89 3.58
C LYS A 192 2.17 27.06 4.83
N GLY A 193 1.86 25.98 5.55
CA GLY A 193 1.11 26.01 6.81
C GLY A 193 -0.41 26.13 6.66
N LYS A 194 -0.97 25.93 5.44
CA LYS A 194 -2.42 25.87 5.26
C LYS A 194 -2.96 24.64 6.01
N LYS A 195 -3.90 24.85 6.92
CA LYS A 195 -4.56 23.79 7.68
C LYS A 195 -5.65 23.11 6.82
N ASP A 196 -6.00 21.88 7.19
CA ASP A 196 -7.09 21.11 6.57
C ASP A 196 -6.99 20.93 5.03
N VAL A 197 -5.80 21.09 4.44
CA VAL A 197 -5.59 21.01 2.97
C VAL A 197 -6.15 19.72 2.39
N VAL A 198 -5.93 18.59 3.06
CA VAL A 198 -6.46 17.30 2.62
C VAL A 198 -7.99 17.34 2.60
N TYR A 199 -8.62 17.71 3.72
CA TYR A 199 -10.08 17.80 3.83
C TYR A 199 -10.70 18.74 2.77
N LEU A 200 -10.12 19.93 2.59
CA LEU A 200 -10.59 20.92 1.61
C LEU A 200 -10.42 20.42 0.17
N THR A 201 -9.31 19.76 -0.14
CA THR A 201 -9.08 19.20 -1.48
C THR A 201 -10.09 18.12 -1.82
N TYR A 202 -10.41 17.21 -0.89
CA TYR A 202 -11.43 16.17 -1.12
C TYR A 202 -12.86 16.72 -1.22
N LYS A 203 -13.12 17.95 -0.74
CA LYS A 203 -14.41 18.64 -0.91
C LYS A 203 -14.48 19.53 -2.15
N ALA A 204 -13.33 19.87 -2.72
CA ALA A 204 -13.26 20.61 -3.97
C ALA A 204 -13.57 19.71 -5.17
N GLN A 205 -13.98 20.33 -6.28
CA GLN A 205 -14.23 19.66 -7.54
C GLN A 205 -13.12 20.00 -8.52
N PHE A 206 -12.55 18.98 -9.15
CA PHE A 206 -11.51 19.10 -10.16
C PHE A 206 -11.89 18.25 -11.37
N ASP A 207 -11.47 18.68 -12.55
CA ASP A 207 -11.50 17.82 -13.73
C ASP A 207 -10.37 16.79 -13.64
N ALA A 208 -10.71 15.52 -13.38
CA ALA A 208 -9.74 14.44 -13.24
C ALA A 208 -8.94 14.18 -14.53
N ALA A 209 -9.52 14.47 -15.69
CA ALA A 209 -8.93 14.22 -17.00
C ALA A 209 -8.05 15.37 -17.50
N GLU A 210 -8.04 16.53 -16.82
CA GLU A 210 -7.23 17.67 -17.23
C GLU A 210 -5.73 17.34 -17.12
N THR A 211 -5.00 17.61 -18.20
CA THR A 211 -3.56 17.29 -18.31
C THR A 211 -2.68 18.54 -18.22
N ASN A 212 -3.27 19.73 -18.38
CA ASN A 212 -2.56 20.99 -18.28
C ASN A 212 -2.34 21.37 -16.81
N GLU A 213 -1.12 21.15 -16.31
CA GLU A 213 -0.76 21.43 -14.91
C GLU A 213 -1.09 22.87 -14.48
N LYS A 214 -0.93 23.87 -15.36
CA LYS A 214 -1.25 25.27 -15.01
C LYS A 214 -2.74 25.47 -14.76
N LYS A 215 -3.61 24.84 -15.57
CA LYS A 215 -5.06 24.92 -15.37
C LYS A 215 -5.48 24.23 -14.08
N VAL A 216 -4.93 23.04 -13.80
CA VAL A 216 -5.20 22.32 -12.55
C VAL A 216 -4.75 23.13 -11.34
N LEU A 217 -3.57 23.76 -11.41
CA LEU A 217 -3.08 24.63 -10.34
C LEU A 217 -3.97 25.87 -10.14
N THR A 218 -4.45 26.50 -11.22
CA THR A 218 -5.41 27.61 -11.13
C THR A 218 -6.72 27.18 -10.45
N GLN A 219 -7.24 25.99 -10.78
CA GLN A 219 -8.43 25.44 -10.11
C GLN A 219 -8.17 25.20 -8.62
N PHE A 220 -7.02 24.63 -8.28
CA PHE A 220 -6.62 24.37 -6.88
C PHE A 220 -6.47 25.65 -6.08
N ASN A 221 -5.76 26.63 -6.62
CA ASN A 221 -5.58 27.95 -6.02
C ASN A 221 -6.92 28.63 -5.73
N LYS A 222 -7.83 28.61 -6.70
CA LYS A 222 -9.19 29.14 -6.51
C LYS A 222 -9.98 28.36 -5.45
N ALA A 223 -9.88 27.03 -5.44
CA ALA A 223 -10.67 26.18 -4.55
C ALA A 223 -10.22 26.28 -3.08
N LEU A 224 -8.92 26.45 -2.84
CA LEU A 224 -8.35 26.48 -1.49
C LEU A 224 -7.97 27.89 -1.02
N ASP A 225 -8.25 28.92 -1.82
CA ASP A 225 -7.85 30.30 -1.56
C ASP A 225 -6.34 30.40 -1.30
N MET A 226 -5.59 30.11 -2.36
CA MET A 226 -4.13 30.05 -2.39
C MET A 226 -3.59 30.69 -3.67
N GLU A 227 -2.34 31.11 -3.65
CA GLU A 227 -1.62 31.65 -4.81
C GLU A 227 -0.32 30.87 -5.04
N LEU A 228 -0.43 29.54 -5.17
CA LEU A 228 0.73 28.68 -5.43
C LEU A 228 1.25 28.89 -6.86
N THR A 229 2.57 28.89 -7.01
CA THR A 229 3.22 28.94 -8.33
C THR A 229 3.69 27.56 -8.80
N MET A 230 3.96 27.43 -10.10
CA MET A 230 4.55 26.20 -10.65
C MET A 230 5.91 25.87 -10.04
N ALA A 231 6.70 26.88 -9.66
CA ALA A 231 7.99 26.65 -9.01
C ALA A 231 7.79 26.04 -7.62
N GLU A 232 6.84 26.57 -6.85
CA GLU A 232 6.55 26.10 -5.49
C GLU A 232 6.04 24.66 -5.48
N ILE A 233 5.14 24.27 -6.39
CA ILE A 233 4.62 22.90 -6.43
C ILE A 233 5.63 21.88 -6.99
N ASN A 234 6.72 22.35 -7.63
CA ASN A 234 7.81 21.52 -8.13
C ASN A 234 9.08 21.63 -7.28
N ASP A 235 8.96 22.15 -6.06
CA ASP A 235 10.05 22.15 -5.09
C ASP A 235 10.57 20.72 -4.86
N ALA A 236 11.89 20.59 -4.71
CA ALA A 236 12.55 19.29 -4.59
C ALA A 236 12.07 18.50 -3.36
N ALA A 237 11.76 19.16 -2.25
CA ALA A 237 11.28 18.49 -1.03
C ALA A 237 9.86 17.95 -1.22
N ILE A 238 9.00 18.65 -1.96
CA ILE A 238 7.65 18.18 -2.31
C ILE A 238 7.72 16.94 -3.20
N LEU A 239 8.55 16.99 -4.25
CA LEU A 239 8.71 15.87 -5.16
C LEU A 239 9.29 14.65 -4.44
N ALA A 240 10.26 14.85 -3.55
CA ALA A 240 10.84 13.79 -2.73
C ALA A 240 9.81 13.18 -1.76
N HIS A 241 8.95 13.99 -1.14
CA HIS A 241 7.89 13.50 -0.27
C HIS A 241 6.90 12.59 -1.02
N ILE A 242 6.43 13.02 -2.19
CA ILE A 242 5.49 12.25 -3.02
C ILE A 242 6.12 10.95 -3.53
N GLU A 243 7.40 10.98 -3.92
CA GLU A 243 8.09 9.75 -4.36
C GLU A 243 8.29 8.77 -3.21
N GLU A 244 8.58 9.25 -1.99
CA GLU A 244 8.66 8.37 -0.82
C GLU A 244 7.29 7.78 -0.46
N ASP A 245 6.20 8.54 -0.57
CA ASP A 245 4.83 8.01 -0.41
C ASP A 245 4.55 6.87 -1.40
N LYS A 246 4.93 7.06 -2.67
CA LYS A 246 4.79 6.04 -3.73
C LYS A 246 5.65 4.80 -3.46
N LYS A 247 6.86 4.98 -2.94
CA LYS A 247 7.74 3.88 -2.53
C LYS A 247 7.14 3.07 -1.38
N VAL A 248 6.59 3.74 -0.36
CA VAL A 248 5.87 3.05 0.73
C VAL A 248 4.64 2.32 0.18
N ALA A 249 3.86 2.94 -0.71
CA ALA A 249 2.72 2.28 -1.34
C ALA A 249 3.13 1.02 -2.11
N SER A 250 4.26 1.04 -2.83
CA SER A 250 4.82 -0.17 -3.45
C SER A 250 5.23 -1.21 -2.41
N GLN A 251 5.95 -0.82 -1.35
CA GLN A 251 6.33 -1.75 -0.27
C GLN A 251 5.12 -2.43 0.38
N MET A 252 3.99 -1.72 0.47
CA MET A 252 2.74 -2.19 1.04
C MET A 252 1.80 -2.88 0.02
N LEU A 253 2.26 -3.16 -1.20
CA LEU A 253 1.47 -3.81 -2.26
C LEU A 253 0.16 -3.06 -2.59
N ILE A 254 0.17 -1.73 -2.52
CA ILE A 254 -1.00 -0.90 -2.80
C ILE A 254 -1.20 -0.81 -4.31
N ASN A 255 -2.39 -1.22 -4.76
CA ASN A 255 -2.78 -1.22 -6.17
C ASN A 255 -4.10 -0.49 -6.43
N SER A 256 -4.75 0.06 -5.38
CA SER A 256 -6.06 0.69 -5.48
C SER A 256 -6.27 1.72 -4.36
N THR A 257 -7.19 2.65 -4.61
CA THR A 257 -7.59 3.69 -3.67
C THR A 257 -9.10 3.72 -3.46
N PRO A 258 -9.60 4.06 -2.26
CA PRO A 258 -8.81 4.23 -1.05
C PRO A 258 -8.33 2.88 -0.53
N THR A 259 -7.14 2.80 0.06
CA THR A 259 -6.73 1.65 0.88
C THR A 259 -6.48 2.12 2.30
N LEU A 260 -7.22 1.54 3.25
CA LEU A 260 -7.15 1.90 4.66
C LEU A 260 -6.50 0.77 5.46
N PHE A 261 -5.64 1.15 6.40
CA PHE A 261 -5.11 0.28 7.44
C PHE A 261 -5.55 0.79 8.80
N LEU A 262 -5.76 -0.13 9.73
CA LEU A 262 -5.98 0.13 11.15
C LEU A 262 -5.01 -0.74 11.95
N ASP A 263 -4.22 -0.10 12.81
CA ASP A 263 -3.29 -0.77 13.74
C ASP A 263 -2.39 -1.79 13.04
N GLY A 264 -1.76 -1.39 11.95
CA GLY A 264 -0.87 -2.24 11.17
C GLY A 264 -1.56 -3.05 10.08
N LYS A 265 -2.85 -3.38 10.23
CA LYS A 265 -3.55 -4.33 9.36
C LYS A 265 -4.38 -3.62 8.29
N LYS A 266 -4.33 -4.14 7.06
CA LYS A 266 -5.19 -3.67 5.97
C LYS A 266 -6.65 -3.96 6.35
N ASP A 267 -7.52 -2.97 6.15
CA ASP A 267 -8.95 -3.10 6.36
C ASP A 267 -9.66 -3.06 4.99
N PRO A 268 -10.06 -4.22 4.43
CA PRO A 268 -10.77 -4.28 3.17
C PRO A 268 -12.13 -3.57 3.19
N THR A 269 -12.76 -3.47 4.37
CA THR A 269 -14.07 -2.83 4.54
C THR A 269 -13.95 -1.32 4.57
N ARG A 270 -12.81 -0.81 5.06
CA ARG A 270 -12.54 0.61 5.35
C ARG A 270 -13.46 1.18 6.44
N GLU A 271 -13.96 0.30 7.31
CA GLU A 271 -14.95 0.59 8.34
C GLU A 271 -14.58 0.07 9.73
N ALA A 272 -13.48 -0.69 9.86
CA ALA A 272 -13.07 -1.28 11.13
C ALA A 272 -12.85 -0.22 12.23
N TYR A 273 -12.42 0.98 11.84
CA TYR A 273 -12.24 2.11 12.78
C TYR A 273 -13.55 2.54 13.46
N LYS A 274 -14.71 2.31 12.87
CA LYS A 274 -16.00 2.65 13.50
C LYS A 274 -16.34 1.75 14.69
N SER A 275 -15.70 0.58 14.78
CA SER A 275 -16.02 -0.47 15.76
C SER A 275 -15.03 -0.52 16.93
N VAL A 276 -13.98 0.31 16.94
CA VAL A 276 -13.03 0.31 18.04
C VAL A 276 -13.57 1.07 19.26
N LYS A 277 -13.06 0.72 20.44
CA LYS A 277 -13.41 1.43 21.68
C LYS A 277 -12.81 2.83 21.65
N ARG A 278 -13.68 3.84 21.58
CA ARG A 278 -13.31 5.27 21.66
C ARG A 278 -12.74 5.62 23.04
N ILE A 279 -11.82 6.56 23.04
CA ILE A 279 -11.18 7.18 24.20
C ILE A 279 -11.57 8.66 24.18
N ASP A 280 -12.29 9.08 25.22
CA ASP A 280 -12.79 10.45 25.39
C ASP A 280 -11.75 11.41 26.01
#